data_AF-A0A8S2Q908-F1
#
_entry.id   AF-A0A8S2Q908-F1
#
_cell.length_a   1.000
_cell.length_b   1.000
_cell.length_c   1.000
_cell.angle_alpha   90.00
_cell.angle_beta   90.00
_cell.angle_gamma   90.00
#
_symmetry.space_group_name_H-M   'P 1'
#
loop_
_entity.id
_entity.type
_entity.pdbx_description
1 polymer ?
#
loop_
_entity_poly.entity_id
_entity_poly.type
_entity_poly.pdbx_seq_one_letter_code
_entity_poly.pdbx_strand_id
1 'polypeptide(L)'
;MSIFSFSLSLAQKGDFIHPGYQMDDIICLIRWMGVTQQRLRISMIPVPVLSGPTSGETIEKEIIEWARQARRWTIGAAEVFHYFVVKSRRMPIVAACSWGIAFLIYYGVLLCTGGLFGLTTMLSMIFLVKNVPLIISYIMYGLFALQMLTFSIAFIIDMFIPKLLHVDECICFPRNLFHFITTPFVLLAYSLVELYALHEVVIVSKKIRKHGHICKMLS
;
A
#
# COMPACT_ATOMS: atom_id res chain seq x y z
N MET A 1 4.36 6.44 -8.78
CA MET A 1 5.75 6.38 -8.28
C MET A 1 5.90 7.40 -7.18
N SER A 2 6.75 7.15 -6.20
CA SER A 2 7.11 8.12 -5.17
C SER A 2 8.26 9.00 -5.65
N ILE A 3 8.24 10.28 -5.25
CA ILE A 3 9.37 11.21 -5.44
C ILE A 3 9.94 11.46 -4.06
N PHE A 4 11.21 11.14 -3.86
CA PHE A 4 11.87 11.25 -2.57
C PHE A 4 13.27 11.83 -2.73
N SER A 5 13.68 12.61 -1.73
CA SER A 5 15.02 13.21 -1.65
C SER A 5 15.80 12.56 -0.53
N PHE A 6 17.10 12.37 -0.75
CA PHE A 6 18.03 11.76 0.20
C PHE A 6 19.41 12.38 0.02
N SER A 7 20.23 12.34 1.08
CA SER A 7 21.59 12.87 1.01
C SER A 7 22.51 11.95 0.22
N LEU A 8 23.48 12.53 -0.49
CA LEU A 8 24.51 11.78 -1.20
C LEU A 8 25.28 10.84 -0.25
N SER A 9 25.53 11.28 0.97
CA SER A 9 26.19 10.45 1.99
C SER A 9 25.37 9.19 2.32
N LEU A 10 24.04 9.30 2.38
CA LEU A 10 23.17 8.15 2.60
C LEU A 10 23.19 7.20 1.39
N ALA A 11 23.17 7.75 0.18
CA ALA A 11 23.28 6.97 -1.05
C ALA A 11 24.60 6.18 -1.11
N GLN A 12 25.73 6.83 -0.79
CA GLN A 12 27.05 6.19 -0.73
C GLN A 12 27.10 5.07 0.32
N LYS A 13 26.59 5.32 1.54
CA LYS A 13 26.53 4.30 2.60
C LYS A 13 25.65 3.11 2.22
N GLY A 14 24.59 3.34 1.44
CA GLY A 14 23.65 2.34 0.98
C GLY A 14 23.97 1.68 -0.35
N ASP A 15 25.13 1.97 -0.94
CA ASP A 15 25.51 1.46 -2.27
C ASP A 15 24.47 1.76 -3.36
N PHE A 16 23.95 2.98 -3.33
CA PHE A 16 22.96 3.53 -4.28
C PHE A 16 21.67 2.69 -4.42
N ILE A 17 20.80 3.15 -5.33
CA ILE A 17 19.53 2.48 -5.65
C ILE A 17 19.82 1.32 -6.60
N HIS A 18 19.26 0.14 -6.32
CA HIS A 18 19.41 -1.02 -7.18
C HIS A 18 18.23 -1.13 -8.16
N PRO A 19 18.44 -1.01 -9.49
CA PRO A 19 17.36 -0.89 -10.47
C PRO A 19 16.55 -2.19 -10.68
N GLY A 20 17.05 -3.32 -10.19
CA GLY A 20 16.37 -4.62 -10.28
C GLY A 20 15.21 -4.84 -9.30
N TYR A 21 14.80 -3.82 -8.55
CA TYR A 21 13.70 -3.88 -7.59
C TYR A 21 12.56 -2.96 -8.00
N GLN A 22 11.31 -3.38 -7.82
CA GLN A 22 10.14 -2.60 -8.26
C GLN A 22 9.73 -1.45 -7.33
N MET A 23 9.96 -1.62 -6.02
CA MET A 23 9.70 -0.63 -4.97
C MET A 23 11.03 -0.19 -4.37
N ASP A 24 11.81 0.46 -5.21
CA ASP A 24 13.17 0.87 -4.93
C ASP A 24 13.25 1.84 -3.76
N ASP A 25 12.28 2.74 -3.62
CA ASP A 25 12.09 3.65 -2.50
C ASP A 25 12.04 2.95 -1.13
N ILE A 26 11.17 1.94 -0.99
CA ILE A 26 10.99 1.21 0.27
C ILE A 26 12.19 0.30 0.54
N ILE A 27 12.75 -0.34 -0.48
CA ILE A 27 13.94 -1.19 -0.33
C ILE A 27 15.16 -0.37 0.07
N CYS A 28 15.33 0.82 -0.51
CA CYS A 28 16.39 1.75 -0.11
C CYS A 28 16.23 2.15 1.35
N LEU A 29 15.01 2.44 1.82
CA LEU A 29 14.76 2.73 3.22
C LEU A 29 15.20 1.58 4.15
N ILE A 30 14.80 0.34 3.84
CA ILE A 30 15.20 -0.86 4.61
C ILE A 30 16.72 -1.01 4.62
N ARG A 31 17.34 -0.89 3.45
CA ARG A 31 18.79 -0.98 3.29
C ARG A 31 19.51 0.09 4.12
N TRP A 32 19.04 1.33 4.02
CA TRP A 32 19.65 2.46 4.69
C TRP A 32 19.51 2.38 6.21
N MET A 33 18.37 1.91 6.74
CA MET A 33 18.26 1.60 8.17
C MET A 33 19.27 0.52 8.60
N GLY A 34 19.56 -0.46 7.73
CA GLY A 34 20.58 -1.47 7.97
C GLY A 34 22.02 -0.92 7.98
N VAL A 35 22.40 -0.04 7.06
CA VAL A 35 23.78 0.50 7.03
C VAL A 35 24.00 1.60 8.07
N THR A 36 22.96 2.35 8.41
CA THR A 36 23.06 3.45 9.39
C THR A 36 22.84 3.01 10.83
N GLN A 37 22.36 1.78 11.06
CA GLN A 37 22.03 1.27 12.39
C GLN A 37 21.07 2.16 13.17
N GLN A 38 20.16 2.85 12.47
CA GLN A 38 19.16 3.72 13.08
C GLN A 38 17.85 3.70 12.30
N ARG A 39 16.77 4.09 12.97
CA ARG A 39 15.50 4.35 12.29
C ARG A 39 15.64 5.63 11.47
N LEU A 40 15.32 5.55 10.19
CA LEU A 40 15.29 6.71 9.32
C LEU A 40 13.92 7.37 9.36
N ARG A 41 13.92 8.69 9.48
CA ARG A 41 12.70 9.51 9.47
C ARG A 41 12.43 9.97 8.04
N ILE A 42 11.22 9.69 7.55
CA ILE A 42 10.71 10.27 6.31
C ILE A 42 10.02 11.58 6.68
N SER A 43 10.39 12.65 5.98
CA SER A 43 9.78 13.96 6.12
C SER A 43 9.10 14.33 4.82
N MET A 44 7.88 14.86 4.91
CA MET A 44 7.18 15.40 3.75
C MET A 44 7.91 16.66 3.27
N ILE A 45 8.16 16.73 1.97
CA ILE A 45 8.61 17.93 1.28
C ILE A 45 7.39 18.47 0.53
N PRO A 46 6.82 19.63 0.91
CA PRO A 46 5.58 20.15 0.34
C PRO A 46 5.85 20.78 -1.03
N VAL A 47 6.22 19.96 -1.99
CA VAL A 47 6.41 20.36 -3.39
C VAL A 47 5.35 19.66 -4.21
N PRO A 48 4.55 20.41 -5.01
CA PRO A 48 3.59 19.80 -5.91
C PRO A 48 4.33 18.93 -6.91
N VAL A 49 3.95 17.67 -6.96
CA VAL A 49 4.46 16.71 -7.92
C VAL A 49 3.30 16.14 -8.72
N LEU A 50 3.43 16.18 -10.04
CA LEU A 50 2.49 15.50 -10.93
C LEU A 50 2.68 13.99 -10.76
N SER A 51 1.76 13.35 -10.05
CA SER A 51 1.74 11.89 -9.87
C SER A 51 0.31 11.40 -10.09
N GLY A 52 -0.08 11.30 -11.36
CA GLY A 52 -1.31 10.64 -11.77
C GLY A 52 -1.04 9.14 -11.97
N PRO A 53 -1.60 8.24 -11.13
CA PRO A 53 -1.39 6.82 -11.32
C PRO A 53 -2.09 6.32 -12.59
N THR A 54 -3.18 6.93 -13.05
CA THR A 54 -3.90 6.43 -14.23
C THR A 54 -4.10 7.54 -15.25
N SER A 55 -3.81 7.24 -16.51
CA SER A 55 -4.00 8.16 -17.65
C SER A 55 -4.59 7.36 -18.80
N GLY A 56 -5.83 6.91 -18.62
CA GLY A 56 -6.58 6.25 -19.67
C GLY A 56 -7.35 7.29 -20.48
N GLU A 57 -7.31 7.17 -21.81
CA GLU A 57 -8.17 8.00 -22.69
C GLU A 57 -9.66 7.67 -22.51
N THR A 58 -9.97 6.51 -21.93
CA THR A 58 -11.32 6.02 -21.63
C THR A 58 -11.36 5.42 -20.23
N ILE A 59 -12.55 5.38 -19.62
CA ILE A 59 -12.77 4.78 -18.29
C ILE A 59 -12.31 3.31 -18.26
N GLU A 60 -12.53 2.56 -19.34
CA GLU A 60 -12.06 1.18 -19.46
C GLU A 60 -10.53 1.08 -19.37
N LYS A 61 -9.83 1.93 -20.13
CA LYS A 61 -8.36 2.00 -20.08
C LYS A 61 -7.89 2.41 -18.68
N GLU A 62 -8.57 3.34 -18.01
CA GLU A 62 -8.25 3.72 -16.63
C GLU A 62 -8.38 2.55 -15.65
N ILE A 63 -9.46 1.77 -15.74
CA ILE A 63 -9.68 0.59 -14.89
C ILE A 63 -8.59 -0.47 -15.14
N ILE A 64 -8.23 -0.70 -16.41
CA ILE A 64 -7.17 -1.64 -16.79
C ILE A 64 -5.81 -1.18 -16.25
N GLU A 65 -5.46 0.10 -16.39
CA GLU A 65 -4.21 0.66 -15.86
C GLU A 65 -4.19 0.62 -14.33
N TRP A 66 -5.30 0.95 -13.67
CA TRP A 66 -5.45 0.84 -12.23
C TRP A 66 -5.18 -0.59 -11.75
N ALA A 67 -5.81 -1.59 -12.38
CA ALA A 67 -5.61 -2.99 -12.02
C ALA A 67 -4.17 -3.45 -12.27
N ARG A 68 -3.55 -3.02 -13.38
CA ARG A 68 -2.14 -3.31 -13.68
C ARG A 68 -1.22 -2.70 -12.63
N GLN A 69 -1.50 -1.49 -12.17
CA GLN A 69 -0.72 -0.82 -11.13
C GLN A 69 -0.87 -1.47 -9.77
N ALA A 70 -2.10 -1.73 -9.34
CA ALA A 70 -2.37 -2.47 -8.12
C ALA A 70 -1.59 -3.79 -8.10
N ARG A 71 -1.67 -4.58 -9.18
CA ARG A 71 -0.89 -5.82 -9.32
C ARG A 71 0.62 -5.59 -9.22
N ARG A 72 1.18 -4.59 -9.90
CA ARG A 72 2.62 -4.27 -9.80
C ARG A 72 3.03 -3.91 -8.38
N TRP A 73 2.24 -3.09 -7.68
CA TRP A 73 2.52 -2.69 -6.31
C TRP A 73 2.39 -3.85 -5.32
N THR A 74 1.42 -4.76 -5.50
CA THR A 74 1.32 -5.96 -4.65
C THR A 74 2.52 -6.89 -4.84
N ILE A 75 2.96 -7.11 -6.08
CA ILE A 75 4.17 -7.91 -6.36
C ILE A 75 5.40 -7.24 -5.75
N GLY A 76 5.56 -5.92 -5.94
CA GLY A 76 6.62 -5.13 -5.32
C GLY A 76 6.59 -5.19 -3.79
N ALA A 77 5.42 -5.13 -3.17
CA ALA A 77 5.26 -5.25 -1.72
C ALA A 77 5.67 -6.64 -1.21
N ALA A 78 5.35 -7.70 -1.95
CA ALA A 78 5.83 -9.05 -1.62
C ALA A 78 7.36 -9.17 -1.72
N GLU A 79 7.96 -8.54 -2.74
CA GLU A 79 9.42 -8.45 -2.91
C GLU A 79 10.08 -7.68 -1.76
N VAL A 80 9.51 -6.53 -1.39
CA VAL A 80 9.92 -5.72 -0.23
C VAL A 80 9.86 -6.53 1.06
N PHE A 81 8.77 -7.25 1.30
CA PHE A 81 8.61 -8.08 2.49
C PHE A 81 9.67 -9.18 2.55
N HIS A 82 9.92 -9.87 1.43
CA HIS A 82 10.98 -10.85 1.33
C HIS A 82 12.36 -10.24 1.63
N TYR A 83 12.65 -9.09 1.01
CA TYR A 83 13.90 -8.36 1.24
C TYR A 83 14.06 -7.98 2.72
N PHE A 84 13.00 -7.47 3.35
CA PHE A 84 12.98 -7.17 4.78
C PHE A 84 13.28 -8.40 5.62
N VAL A 85 12.60 -9.53 5.38
CA VAL A 85 12.85 -10.77 6.14
C VAL A 85 14.31 -11.20 6.05
N VAL A 86 14.91 -11.15 4.86
CA VAL A 86 16.31 -11.54 4.63
C VAL A 86 17.30 -10.54 5.26
N LYS A 87 17.00 -9.25 5.27
CA LYS A 87 17.94 -8.19 5.70
C LYS A 87 17.68 -7.63 7.10
N SER A 88 16.56 -7.94 7.72
CA SER A 88 16.13 -7.45 9.03
C SER A 88 17.18 -7.66 10.13
N ARG A 89 17.94 -8.76 10.07
CA ARG A 89 19.04 -9.04 11.02
C ARG A 89 20.17 -8.01 11.00
N ARG A 90 20.27 -7.20 9.94
CA ARG A 90 21.25 -6.12 9.81
C ARG A 90 20.72 -4.80 10.35
N MET A 91 19.50 -4.75 10.86
CA MET A 91 18.88 -3.53 11.39
C MET A 91 18.77 -3.61 12.91
N PRO A 92 18.71 -2.46 13.61
CA PRO A 92 18.36 -2.43 15.02
C PRO A 92 16.98 -3.05 15.25
N ILE A 93 16.85 -3.87 16.29
CA ILE A 93 15.62 -4.64 16.57
C ILE A 93 14.38 -3.72 16.64
N VAL A 94 14.49 -2.58 17.32
CA VAL A 94 13.38 -1.62 17.44
C VAL A 94 12.97 -1.05 16.08
N ALA A 95 13.94 -0.73 15.22
CA ALA A 95 13.67 -0.22 13.88
C ALA A 95 13.03 -1.31 12.99
N ALA A 96 13.56 -2.54 13.04
CA ALA A 96 13.03 -3.67 12.31
C ALA A 96 11.59 -4.02 12.75
N CYS A 97 11.34 -4.15 14.06
CA CYS A 97 10.01 -4.44 14.59
C CYS A 97 9.02 -3.33 14.26
N SER A 98 9.38 -2.05 14.48
CA SER A 98 8.47 -0.94 14.18
C SER A 98 8.15 -0.84 12.69
N TRP A 99 9.14 -1.05 11.82
CA TRP A 99 8.92 -1.04 10.37
C TRP A 99 8.08 -2.24 9.93
N GLY A 100 8.39 -3.45 10.41
CA GLY A 100 7.67 -4.67 10.08
C GLY A 100 6.21 -4.65 10.53
N ILE A 101 5.92 -4.15 11.73
CA ILE A 101 4.55 -3.96 12.24
C ILE A 101 3.81 -2.94 11.37
N ALA A 102 4.43 -1.79 11.07
CA ALA A 102 3.80 -0.78 10.21
C ALA A 102 3.50 -1.32 8.81
N PHE A 103 4.45 -2.07 8.23
CA PHE A 103 4.28 -2.73 6.93
C PHE A 103 3.13 -3.75 6.96
N LEU A 104 3.06 -4.60 7.98
CA LEU A 104 2.00 -5.59 8.14
C LEU A 104 0.63 -4.95 8.32
N ILE A 105 0.52 -3.93 9.17
CA ILE A 105 -0.73 -3.21 9.40
C ILE A 105 -1.19 -2.55 8.10
N TYR A 106 -0.31 -1.86 7.39
CA TYR A 106 -0.68 -1.12 6.19
C TYR A 106 -0.97 -2.05 5.00
N TYR A 107 0.00 -2.85 4.58
CA TYR A 107 -0.14 -3.70 3.39
C TYR A 107 -0.94 -4.97 3.65
N GLY A 108 -0.75 -5.63 4.79
CA GLY A 108 -1.41 -6.90 5.10
C GLY A 108 -2.83 -6.74 5.64
N VAL A 109 -3.02 -5.84 6.61
CA VAL A 109 -4.33 -5.64 7.26
C VAL A 109 -5.18 -4.64 6.48
N LEU A 110 -4.76 -3.38 6.37
CA LEU A 110 -5.62 -2.32 5.84
C LEU A 110 -5.91 -2.45 4.34
N LEU A 111 -4.87 -2.70 3.52
CA LEU A 111 -5.00 -2.78 2.06
C LEU A 111 -5.49 -4.15 1.58
N CYS A 112 -4.83 -5.23 2.02
CA CYS A 112 -5.10 -6.56 1.47
C CYS A 112 -6.35 -7.23 2.04
N THR A 113 -6.51 -7.24 3.37
CA THR A 113 -7.56 -8.06 4.00
C THR A 113 -8.75 -7.24 4.51
N GLY A 114 -8.55 -5.96 4.83
CA GLY A 114 -9.56 -5.10 5.43
C GLY A 114 -10.80 -4.95 4.54
N GLY A 115 -10.61 -4.65 3.25
CA GLY A 115 -11.71 -4.48 2.29
C GLY A 115 -12.56 -5.74 2.15
N LEU A 116 -11.89 -6.89 1.98
CA LEU A 116 -12.54 -8.20 1.95
C LEU A 116 -13.31 -8.45 3.24
N PHE A 117 -12.62 -8.45 4.38
CA PHE A 117 -13.22 -8.79 5.67
C PHE A 117 -14.38 -7.87 6.04
N GLY A 118 -14.21 -6.55 5.91
CA GLY A 118 -15.22 -5.57 6.31
C GLY A 118 -16.52 -5.73 5.53
N LEU A 119 -16.44 -5.73 4.20
CA LEU A 119 -17.63 -5.79 3.35
C LEU A 119 -18.27 -7.18 3.39
N THR A 120 -17.50 -8.28 3.35
CA THR A 120 -18.09 -9.62 3.43
C THR A 120 -18.72 -9.89 4.78
N THR A 121 -18.14 -9.41 5.88
CA THR A 121 -18.70 -9.56 7.22
C THR A 121 -19.99 -8.75 7.35
N MET A 122 -20.01 -7.50 6.87
CA MET A 122 -21.23 -6.67 6.87
C MET A 122 -22.37 -7.37 6.12
N LEU A 123 -22.13 -7.85 4.90
CA LEU A 123 -23.15 -8.54 4.10
C LEU A 123 -23.59 -9.85 4.76
N SER A 124 -22.65 -10.63 5.32
CA SER A 124 -22.97 -11.90 5.99
C SER A 124 -23.84 -11.68 7.22
N MET A 125 -23.58 -10.64 8.01
CA MET A 125 -24.36 -10.31 9.21
C MET A 125 -25.78 -9.81 8.88
N ILE A 126 -25.97 -9.15 7.74
CA ILE A 126 -27.29 -8.68 7.30
C ILE A 126 -28.13 -9.83 6.75
N PHE A 127 -27.54 -10.70 5.92
CA PHE A 127 -28.30 -11.65 5.09
C PHE A 127 -28.22 -13.11 5.53
N LEU A 128 -27.10 -13.54 6.11
CA LEU A 128 -26.80 -14.97 6.29
C LEU A 128 -26.83 -15.40 7.76
N VAL A 129 -26.19 -14.64 8.65
CA VAL A 129 -26.00 -15.05 10.04
C VAL A 129 -27.14 -14.51 10.90
N LYS A 130 -27.99 -15.42 11.40
CA LYS A 130 -29.07 -15.10 12.34
C LYS A 130 -28.62 -15.41 13.77
N ASN A 131 -29.14 -14.67 14.74
CA ASN A 131 -28.90 -14.87 16.18
C ASN A 131 -27.44 -14.72 16.64
N VAL A 132 -26.71 -13.75 16.09
CA VAL A 132 -25.35 -13.43 16.56
C VAL A 132 -25.42 -12.70 17.91
N PRO A 133 -24.60 -13.09 18.91
CA PRO A 133 -24.48 -12.33 20.14
C PRO A 133 -24.20 -10.85 19.85
N LEU A 134 -24.97 -9.96 20.49
CA LEU A 134 -24.92 -8.52 20.26
C LEU A 134 -23.48 -7.95 20.38
N ILE A 135 -22.70 -8.49 21.31
CA ILE A 135 -21.30 -8.11 21.52
C ILE A 135 -20.42 -8.38 20.29
N ILE A 136 -20.62 -9.50 19.59
CA ILE A 136 -19.86 -9.85 18.39
C ILE A 136 -20.23 -8.89 17.26
N SER A 137 -21.53 -8.58 17.11
CA SER A 137 -22.00 -7.59 16.12
C SER A 137 -21.36 -6.22 16.36
N TYR A 138 -21.30 -5.74 17.60
CA TYR A 138 -20.65 -4.46 17.91
C TYR A 138 -19.15 -4.46 17.64
N ILE A 139 -18.44 -5.56 17.93
CA ILE A 139 -17.02 -5.70 17.60
C ILE A 139 -16.82 -5.59 16.08
N MET A 140 -17.63 -6.32 15.29
CA MET A 140 -17.50 -6.32 13.83
C MET A 140 -17.79 -4.94 13.22
N TYR A 141 -18.87 -4.28 13.65
CA TYR A 141 -19.17 -2.91 13.21
C TYR A 141 -18.12 -1.90 13.68
N GLY A 142 -17.58 -2.07 14.89
CA GLY A 142 -16.51 -1.23 15.41
C GLY A 142 -15.22 -1.35 14.59
N LEU A 143 -14.83 -2.56 14.21
CA LEU A 143 -13.67 -2.81 13.35
C LEU A 143 -13.86 -2.22 11.95
N PHE A 144 -15.05 -2.36 11.36
CA PHE A 144 -15.38 -1.74 10.08
C PHE A 144 -15.35 -0.20 10.16
N ALA A 145 -15.91 0.38 11.22
CA ALA A 145 -15.86 1.82 11.46
C ALA A 145 -14.42 2.32 11.63
N LEU A 146 -13.57 1.58 12.35
CA LEU A 146 -12.14 1.92 12.52
C LEU A 146 -11.39 1.89 11.19
N GLN A 147 -11.68 0.92 10.33
CA GLN A 147 -11.12 0.86 8.98
C GLN A 147 -11.54 2.09 8.17
N MET A 148 -12.85 2.41 8.14
CA MET A 148 -13.37 3.58 7.43
C MET A 148 -12.76 4.89 7.95
N LEU A 149 -12.63 5.03 9.27
CA LEU A 149 -11.98 6.18 9.91
C LEU A 149 -10.53 6.34 9.46
N THR A 150 -9.81 5.24 9.31
CA THR A 150 -8.41 5.25 8.84
C THR A 150 -8.34 5.77 7.41
N PHE A 151 -9.25 5.35 6.52
CA PHE A 151 -9.32 5.88 5.16
C PHE A 151 -9.82 7.32 5.09
N SER A 152 -10.66 7.77 6.03
CA SER A 152 -11.06 9.19 6.15
C SER A 152 -9.86 10.13 6.24
N ILE A 153 -8.75 9.69 6.86
CA ILE A 153 -7.51 10.48 6.94
C ILE A 153 -7.00 10.84 5.54
N ALA A 154 -7.07 9.92 4.57
CA ALA A 154 -6.64 10.19 3.19
C ALA A 154 -7.49 11.29 2.53
N PHE A 155 -8.82 11.27 2.74
CA PHE A 155 -9.72 12.30 2.25
C PHE A 155 -9.52 13.65 2.95
N ILE A 156 -9.19 13.64 4.24
CA ILE A 156 -8.81 14.86 4.97
C ILE A 156 -7.54 15.45 4.37
N ILE A 157 -6.51 14.63 4.14
CA ILE A 157 -5.26 15.05 3.49
C ILE A 157 -5.56 15.65 2.11
N ASP A 158 -6.38 14.99 1.29
CA ASP A 158 -6.78 15.46 -0.04
C ASP A 158 -7.45 16.84 0.00
N MET A 159 -8.27 17.14 1.02
CA MET A 159 -8.88 18.48 1.19
C MET A 159 -7.88 19.57 1.58
N PHE A 160 -6.78 19.24 2.25
CA PHE A 160 -5.82 20.22 2.77
C PHE A 160 -4.59 20.38 1.86
N ILE A 161 -4.20 19.35 1.11
CA ILE A 161 -3.00 19.38 0.25
C ILE A 161 -3.02 20.52 -0.78
N PRO A 162 -4.11 20.77 -1.54
CA PRO A 162 -4.11 21.87 -2.51
C PRO A 162 -3.85 23.23 -1.86
N LYS A 163 -4.40 23.45 -0.65
CA LYS A 163 -4.17 24.68 0.13
C LYS A 163 -2.73 24.79 0.60
N LEU A 164 -2.13 23.69 1.04
CA LEU A 164 -0.74 23.65 1.48
C LEU A 164 0.25 23.87 0.33
N LEU A 165 -0.08 23.35 -0.85
CA LEU A 165 0.78 23.41 -2.04
C LEU A 165 0.52 24.64 -2.92
N HIS A 166 -0.45 25.48 -2.57
CA HIS A 166 -0.90 26.62 -3.38
C HIS A 166 -1.27 26.21 -4.82
N VAL A 167 -1.95 25.07 -4.96
CA VAL A 167 -2.40 24.55 -6.25
C VAL A 167 -3.90 24.84 -6.41
N ASP A 168 -4.27 25.42 -7.55
CA ASP A 168 -5.66 25.63 -7.93
C ASP A 168 -6.31 24.32 -8.39
N GLU A 169 -6.72 23.50 -7.43
CA GLU A 169 -7.53 22.29 -7.67
C GLU A 169 -8.94 22.46 -7.09
N CYS A 170 -9.95 22.32 -7.95
CA CYS A 170 -11.35 22.34 -7.53
C CYS A 170 -11.77 20.97 -6.96
N ILE A 171 -11.40 20.68 -5.72
CA ILE A 171 -11.89 19.51 -4.99
C ILE A 171 -13.24 19.85 -4.36
N CYS A 172 -14.34 19.51 -5.06
CA CYS A 172 -15.68 19.75 -4.54
C CYS A 172 -16.06 18.70 -3.46
N PHE A 173 -16.76 19.14 -2.42
CA PHE A 173 -17.21 18.27 -1.33
C PHE A 173 -18.03 17.04 -1.81
N PRO A 174 -18.96 17.17 -2.79
CA PRO A 174 -19.71 16.01 -3.29
C PRO A 174 -18.82 14.93 -3.91
N ARG A 175 -17.74 15.30 -4.60
CA ARG A 175 -16.75 14.35 -5.14
C ARG A 175 -16.12 13.53 -4.02
N ASN A 176 -15.65 14.20 -2.96
CA ASN A 176 -15.00 13.51 -1.84
C ASN A 176 -15.98 12.62 -1.06
N LEU A 177 -17.22 13.07 -0.88
CA LEU A 177 -18.26 12.24 -0.26
C LEU A 177 -18.56 10.99 -1.13
N PHE A 178 -18.67 11.16 -2.44
CA PHE A 178 -18.88 10.04 -3.36
C PHE A 178 -17.73 9.03 -3.31
N HIS A 179 -16.47 9.50 -3.36
CA HIS A 179 -15.30 8.62 -3.24
C HIS A 179 -15.24 7.93 -1.87
N PHE A 180 -15.63 8.62 -0.79
CA PHE A 180 -15.67 8.03 0.53
C PHE A 180 -16.71 6.90 0.63
N ILE A 181 -17.93 7.12 0.14
CA ILE A 181 -19.00 6.11 0.12
C ILE A 181 -18.62 4.92 -0.76
N THR A 182 -17.95 5.15 -1.88
CA THR A 182 -17.53 4.08 -2.82
C THR A 182 -16.26 3.35 -2.37
N THR A 183 -15.54 3.86 -1.37
CA THR A 183 -14.28 3.28 -0.86
C THR A 183 -14.37 1.78 -0.54
N PRO A 184 -15.40 1.26 0.17
CA PRO A 184 -15.49 -0.18 0.47
C PRO A 184 -15.51 -1.07 -0.77
N PHE A 185 -16.18 -0.63 -1.84
CA PHE A 185 -16.27 -1.38 -3.10
C PHE A 185 -14.95 -1.33 -3.88
N VAL A 186 -14.30 -0.16 -3.89
CA VAL A 186 -12.96 -0.01 -4.50
C VAL A 186 -11.94 -0.85 -3.76
N LEU A 187 -11.97 -0.89 -2.43
CA LEU A 187 -11.10 -1.73 -1.61
C LEU A 187 -11.35 -3.21 -1.85
N LEU A 188 -12.62 -3.64 -1.98
CA LEU A 188 -12.92 -5.03 -2.35
C LEU A 188 -12.28 -5.39 -3.69
N ALA A 189 -12.49 -4.55 -4.73
CA ALA A 189 -11.90 -4.77 -6.04
C ALA A 189 -10.37 -4.80 -5.99
N TYR A 190 -9.77 -3.88 -5.22
CA TYR A 190 -8.34 -3.80 -4.99
C TYR A 190 -7.82 -5.11 -4.36
N SER A 191 -8.44 -5.56 -3.27
CA SER A 191 -8.07 -6.82 -2.59
C SER A 191 -8.16 -8.04 -3.50
N LEU A 192 -9.13 -8.10 -4.42
CA LEU A 192 -9.20 -9.19 -5.41
C LEU A 192 -8.00 -9.19 -6.36
N VAL A 193 -7.58 -8.01 -6.83
CA VAL A 193 -6.36 -7.87 -7.65
C VAL A 193 -5.13 -8.27 -6.84
N GLU A 194 -5.06 -7.89 -5.56
CA GLU A 194 -3.94 -8.26 -4.69
C GLU A 194 -3.86 -9.77 -4.46
N LEU A 195 -4.99 -10.43 -4.19
CA LEU A 195 -5.05 -11.89 -4.03
C LEU A 195 -4.58 -12.62 -5.29
N TYR A 196 -5.00 -12.15 -6.47
CA TYR A 196 -4.53 -12.68 -7.75
C TYR A 196 -3.02 -12.50 -7.91
N ALA A 197 -2.51 -11.32 -7.60
CA ALA A 197 -1.09 -11.00 -7.68
C ALA A 197 -0.24 -11.84 -6.69
N LEU A 198 -0.70 -12.01 -5.45
CA LEU A 198 -0.04 -12.85 -4.44
C LEU A 198 -0.03 -14.33 -4.86
N HIS A 199 -1.14 -14.81 -5.42
CA HIS A 199 -1.21 -16.16 -5.98
C HIS A 199 -0.18 -16.36 -7.10
N GLU A 200 -0.04 -15.37 -7.99
CA GLU A 200 0.99 -15.35 -9.02
C GLU A 200 2.40 -15.40 -8.44
N VAL A 201 2.70 -14.56 -7.43
CA VAL A 201 3.99 -14.61 -6.73
C VAL A 201 4.26 -15.99 -6.16
N VAL A 202 3.29 -16.64 -5.53
CA VAL A 202 3.46 -17.98 -4.92
C VAL A 202 3.71 -19.05 -5.99
N ILE A 203 2.95 -19.05 -7.09
CA ILE A 203 3.11 -20.04 -8.17
C ILE A 203 4.40 -19.79 -8.94
N VAL A 204 4.65 -18.55 -9.34
CA VAL A 204 5.77 -18.23 -10.22
C VAL A 204 7.09 -18.24 -9.45
N SER A 205 7.13 -17.87 -8.17
CA SER A 205 8.35 -18.04 -7.35
C SER A 205 8.76 -19.50 -7.21
N LYS A 206 7.82 -20.46 -7.26
CA LYS A 206 8.15 -21.90 -7.36
C LYS A 206 8.80 -22.24 -8.70
N LYS A 207 8.42 -21.56 -9.78
CA LYS A 207 8.98 -21.75 -11.15
C LYS A 207 10.32 -21.03 -11.35
N ILE A 208 10.50 -19.84 -10.76
CA ILE A 208 11.69 -18.99 -10.82
C ILE A 208 12.80 -19.43 -9.85
N ARG A 209 12.51 -20.29 -8.86
CA ARG A 209 13.54 -20.87 -7.97
C ARG A 209 14.70 -21.59 -8.70
N LYS A 210 14.60 -21.78 -10.02
CA LYS A 210 15.69 -22.25 -10.87
C LYS A 210 16.62 -21.15 -11.39
N HIS A 211 16.18 -19.92 -11.66
CA HIS A 211 17.02 -18.85 -12.22
C HIS A 211 16.67 -17.51 -11.55
N GLY A 212 17.67 -16.86 -10.95
CA GLY A 212 17.52 -15.62 -10.20
C GLY A 212 16.77 -14.51 -10.97
N HIS A 213 16.05 -13.71 -10.18
CA HIS A 213 15.27 -12.51 -10.52
C HIS A 213 13.79 -12.74 -10.90
N ILE A 214 12.92 -12.35 -9.96
CA ILE A 214 11.46 -12.13 -10.13
C ILE A 214 11.16 -10.99 -11.13
N CYS A 215 12.18 -10.19 -11.49
CA CYS A 215 12.06 -8.96 -12.25
C CYS A 215 11.75 -9.10 -13.75
N LYS A 216 11.74 -10.32 -14.33
CA LYS A 216 11.45 -10.55 -15.77
C LYS A 216 9.96 -10.63 -16.15
N MET A 217 9.03 -10.47 -15.20
CA MET A 217 7.60 -10.68 -15.45
C MET A 217 6.78 -9.45 -15.86
N LEU A 218 7.40 -8.26 -15.94
CA LEU A 218 6.69 -7.02 -16.25
C LEU A 218 7.11 -6.34 -17.57
N SER A 219 7.83 -7.06 -18.44
CA SER A 219 8.10 -6.64 -19.81
C SER A 219 7.17 -7.35 -20.79
#